data_AF-A0A944GYP6-F1
#
_entry.id   AF-A0A944GYP6-F1
#
_cell.length_a   1.000
_cell.length_b   1.000
_cell.length_c   1.000
_cell.angle_alpha   90.00
_cell.angle_beta   90.00
_cell.angle_gamma   90.00
#
_symmetry.space_group_name_H-M   'P 1'
#
loop_
_entity.id
_entity.type
_entity.pdbx_description
1 polymer ?
#
loop_
_entity_poly.entity_id
_entity_poly.type
_entity_poly.pdbx_seq_one_letter_code
_entity_poly.pdbx_strand_id
1 'polypeptide(L)'
;HTSVGVMLDELLNALKIEANSNNASKLKAIARFLKTNEKILIVDEAEYLPLKALEDLRRIADFARVPLILVGTEILYKNLMGKNKELKQLYSRICGKWMMRGLSKEESDEFFGKGYFKFSNGNFRSSAK
;
A
#
# COMPACT_ATOMS: atom_id res chain seq x y z
N HIS A 1 16.87 4.87 1.33
CA HIS A 1 15.81 5.54 2.11
C HIS A 1 15.19 6.64 1.26
N THR A 2 14.00 6.40 0.70
CA THR A 2 13.26 7.44 -0.02
C THR A 2 12.78 8.47 0.99
N SER A 3 13.26 9.71 0.90
CA SER A 3 12.76 10.79 1.75
C SER A 3 11.33 11.15 1.31
N VAL A 4 10.53 11.70 2.23
CA VAL A 4 9.15 12.13 1.94
C VAL A 4 9.08 13.06 0.73
N GLY A 5 10.08 13.94 0.57
CA GLY A 5 10.18 14.84 -0.58
C GLY A 5 10.24 14.09 -1.91
N VAL A 6 11.10 13.06 -1.97
CA VAL A 6 11.26 12.25 -3.19
C VAL A 6 9.96 11.53 -3.55
N MET A 7 9.24 10.94 -2.59
CA MET A 7 7.96 10.28 -2.85
C MET A 7 6.90 11.24 -3.40
N LEU A 8 6.81 12.46 -2.85
CA LEU A 8 5.88 13.47 -3.34
C LEU A 8 6.24 13.94 -4.75
N ASP A 9 7.53 14.05 -5.05
CA ASP A 9 8.02 14.40 -6.39
C ASP A 9 7.76 13.29 -7.41
N GLU A 10 7.98 12.03 -7.04
CA GLU A 10 7.62 10.87 -7.87
C GLU A 10 6.12 10.85 -8.18
N LEU A 11 5.26 11.11 -7.19
CA LEU A 11 3.81 11.20 -7.40
C LEU A 11 3.42 12.37 -8.31
N LEU A 12 4.01 13.55 -8.14
CA LEU A 12 3.74 14.69 -9.02
C LEU A 12 4.12 14.38 -10.47
N ASN A 13 5.29 13.77 -10.68
CA ASN A 13 5.76 13.36 -12.00
C ASN A 13 4.84 12.30 -12.62
N ALA A 14 4.44 11.29 -11.86
CA ALA A 14 3.53 10.24 -12.33
C ALA A 14 2.15 10.79 -12.72
N LEU A 15 1.65 11.78 -11.97
CA LEU A 15 0.37 12.42 -12.23
C LEU A 15 0.45 13.58 -13.25
N LYS A 16 1.66 13.96 -13.67
CA LYS A 16 1.95 15.11 -14.56
C LYS A 16 1.37 16.43 -14.03
N ILE A 17 1.60 16.71 -12.75
CA ILE A 17 1.13 17.92 -12.06
C ILE A 17 2.32 18.76 -11.62
N GLU A 18 2.24 20.06 -11.84
CA GLU A 18 3.22 21.01 -11.30
C GLU A 18 2.78 21.55 -9.93
N ALA A 19 3.73 21.63 -8.99
CA ALA A 19 3.49 22.20 -7.67
C ALA A 19 4.75 22.91 -7.15
N ASN A 20 4.53 23.88 -6.25
CA ASN A 20 5.63 24.57 -5.57
C ASN A 20 6.51 23.60 -4.76
N SER A 21 7.79 23.98 -4.56
CA SER A 21 8.82 23.14 -3.95
C SER A 21 8.53 22.66 -2.51
N ASN A 22 7.64 23.34 -1.79
CA ASN A 22 7.26 22.95 -0.43
C ASN A 22 6.37 21.69 -0.41
N ASN A 23 6.77 20.68 0.36
CA ASN A 23 6.03 19.42 0.58
C ASN A 23 4.54 19.61 0.90
N ALA A 24 4.18 20.62 1.69
CA ALA A 24 2.77 20.87 2.02
C ALA A 24 1.95 21.28 0.78
N SER A 25 2.57 22.00 -0.16
CA SER A 25 1.93 22.39 -1.42
C SER A 25 1.82 21.21 -2.38
N LYS A 26 2.88 20.40 -2.49
CA LYS A 26 2.90 19.15 -3.28
C LYS A 26 1.78 18.21 -2.83
N LEU A 27 1.66 17.98 -1.52
CA LEU A 27 0.62 17.13 -0.93
C LEU A 27 -0.80 17.61 -1.30
N LYS A 28 -1.07 18.91 -1.15
CA LYS A 28 -2.37 19.50 -1.51
C LYS A 28 -2.66 19.41 -3.02
N ALA A 29 -1.66 19.60 -3.86
CA ALA A 29 -1.80 19.50 -5.32
C ALA A 29 -2.18 18.06 -5.73
N ILE A 30 -1.45 17.07 -5.21
CA ILE A 30 -1.76 15.64 -5.41
C ILE A 30 -3.18 15.33 -4.93
N ALA A 31 -3.53 15.72 -3.69
CA ALA A 31 -4.84 15.44 -3.13
C ALA A 31 -5.99 16.07 -3.95
N ARG A 32 -5.81 17.31 -4.42
CA ARG A 32 -6.78 18.00 -5.28
C ARG A 32 -6.99 17.26 -6.60
N PHE A 33 -5.90 16.81 -7.22
CA PHE A 33 -5.97 16.07 -8.47
C PHE A 33 -6.68 14.74 -8.29
N LEU A 34 -6.31 13.95 -7.28
CA LEU A 34 -6.94 12.66 -6.98
C LEU A 34 -8.45 12.81 -6.74
N LYS A 35 -8.85 13.84 -5.99
CA LYS A 35 -10.26 14.16 -5.73
C LYS A 35 -11.02 14.54 -6.99
N THR A 36 -10.45 15.41 -7.82
CA THR A 36 -11.13 15.94 -9.02
C THR A 36 -11.33 14.86 -10.08
N ASN A 37 -10.45 13.84 -10.08
CA ASN A 37 -10.46 12.78 -11.08
C ASN A 37 -10.94 11.42 -10.53
N GLU A 38 -11.52 11.39 -9.32
CA GLU A 38 -12.09 10.21 -8.66
C GLU A 38 -11.15 8.99 -8.68
N LYS A 39 -9.85 9.22 -8.42
CA LYS A 39 -8.81 8.19 -8.49
C LYS A 39 -8.66 7.44 -7.18
N ILE A 40 -8.21 6.18 -7.25
CA ILE A 40 -7.83 5.36 -6.10
C ILE A 40 -6.30 5.38 -5.97
N LEU A 41 -5.79 5.36 -4.74
CA LEU A 41 -4.35 5.25 -4.46
C LEU A 41 -4.02 3.82 -4.03
N ILE A 42 -3.20 3.13 -4.82
CA ILE A 42 -2.70 1.78 -4.52
C ILE A 42 -1.19 1.85 -4.37
N VAL A 43 -0.68 1.25 -3.30
CA VAL A 43 0.76 1.15 -3.04
C VAL A 43 1.11 -0.31 -2.90
N ASP A 44 1.81 -0.84 -3.89
CA ASP A 44 2.38 -2.19 -3.84
C ASP A 44 3.71 -2.19 -3.07
N GLU A 45 4.06 -3.34 -2.50
CA GLU A 45 5.24 -3.54 -1.66
C GLU A 45 5.41 -2.47 -0.55
N ALA A 46 4.30 -2.05 0.06
CA ALA A 46 4.27 -0.94 0.99
C ALA A 46 5.13 -1.19 2.26
N GLU A 47 5.56 -2.43 2.53
CA GLU A 47 6.53 -2.75 3.59
C GLU A 47 7.88 -2.03 3.45
N TYR A 48 8.25 -1.62 2.24
CA TYR A 48 9.50 -0.89 1.98
C TYR A 48 9.40 0.61 2.26
N LEU A 49 8.18 1.13 2.46
CA LEU A 49 7.98 2.54 2.78
C LEU A 49 8.25 2.81 4.27
N PRO A 50 8.97 3.90 4.58
CA PRO A 50 9.04 4.39 5.96
C PRO A 50 7.65 4.73 6.51
N LEU A 51 7.44 4.52 7.81
CA LEU A 51 6.18 4.84 8.49
C LEU A 51 5.69 6.28 8.23
N LYS A 52 6.63 7.22 8.15
CA LYS A 52 6.33 8.62 7.85
C LYS A 52 5.70 8.81 6.46
N ALA A 53 6.17 8.07 5.46
CA ALA A 53 5.61 8.09 4.11
C ALA A 53 4.19 7.52 4.08
N LEU A 54 3.95 6.43 4.82
CA LEU A 54 2.60 5.84 4.98
C LEU A 54 1.62 6.84 5.61
N GLU A 55 2.03 7.59 6.63
CA GLU A 55 1.21 8.66 7.22
C GLU A 55 0.91 9.81 6.24
N ASP A 56 1.88 10.21 5.42
CA ASP A 56 1.67 11.25 4.44
C ASP A 56 0.76 10.78 3.29
N LEU A 57 0.86 9.52 2.85
CA LEU A 57 -0.09 8.87 1.92
C LEU A 57 -1.50 8.83 2.50
N ARG A 58 -1.65 8.45 3.77
CA ARG A 58 -2.95 8.47 4.47
C ARG A 58 -3.53 9.89 4.53
N ARG A 59 -2.71 10.90 4.79
CA ARG A 59 -3.14 12.31 4.79
C ARG A 59 -3.61 12.75 3.40
N ILE A 60 -2.90 12.36 2.34
CA ILE A 60 -3.32 12.61 0.95
C ILE A 60 -4.71 12.01 0.70
N ALA A 61 -4.90 10.73 1.08
CA ALA A 61 -6.17 10.03 0.91
C ALA A 61 -7.32 10.70 1.69
N ASP A 62 -7.08 11.09 2.94
CA ASP A 62 -8.05 11.85 3.77
C ASP A 62 -8.45 13.18 3.11
N PHE A 63 -7.49 13.96 2.60
CA PHE A 63 -7.77 15.24 1.95
C PHE A 63 -8.48 15.07 0.60
N ALA A 64 -8.06 14.07 -0.16
CA ALA A 64 -8.65 13.75 -1.44
C ALA A 64 -10.03 13.09 -1.31
N ARG A 65 -10.34 12.51 -0.14
CA ARG A 65 -11.49 11.63 0.12
C ARG A 65 -11.54 10.46 -0.86
N VAL A 66 -10.39 9.83 -1.08
CA VAL A 66 -10.25 8.67 -1.98
C VAL A 66 -9.78 7.44 -1.20
N PRO A 67 -10.09 6.21 -1.66
CA PRO A 67 -9.56 5.00 -1.04
C PRO A 67 -8.03 4.92 -1.18
N LEU A 68 -7.37 4.54 -0.08
CA LEU A 68 -5.97 4.14 -0.04
C LEU A 68 -5.90 2.63 0.21
N ILE A 69 -5.25 1.90 -0.70
CA ILE A 69 -5.02 0.47 -0.61
C ILE A 69 -3.51 0.25 -0.45
N LEU A 70 -3.12 -0.35 0.67
CA LEU A 70 -1.74 -0.78 0.91
C LEU A 70 -1.66 -2.28 0.67
N VAL A 71 -0.79 -2.68 -0.25
CA VAL A 71 -0.53 -4.07 -0.62
C VAL A 71 0.91 -4.39 -0.24
N GLY A 72 1.12 -5.61 0.26
CA GLY A 72 2.43 -6.04 0.74
C GLY A 72 2.36 -7.39 1.43
N THR A 73 3.51 -7.84 1.92
CA THR A 73 3.62 -9.10 2.65
C THR A 73 3.18 -8.95 4.12
N GLU A 74 3.27 -10.03 4.89
CA GLU A 74 3.02 -10.01 6.34
C GLU A 74 3.92 -8.99 7.09
N ILE A 75 5.07 -8.61 6.50
CA ILE A 75 5.97 -7.60 7.06
C ILE A 75 5.26 -6.25 7.13
N LEU A 76 4.50 -5.85 6.10
CA LEU A 76 3.70 -4.62 6.12
C LEU A 76 2.75 -4.64 7.32
N TYR A 77 2.05 -5.75 7.53
CA TYR A 77 1.14 -5.88 8.67
C TYR A 77 1.87 -5.75 10.02
N LYS A 78 3.04 -6.38 10.17
CA LYS A 78 3.87 -6.27 11.38
C LYS A 78 4.38 -4.85 11.60
N ASN A 79 4.79 -4.15 10.55
CA ASN A 79 5.24 -2.76 10.59
C ASN A 79 4.10 -1.83 11.01
N LEU A 80 2.89 -2.03 10.48
CA LEU A 80 1.69 -1.30 10.86
C LEU A 80 1.25 -1.59 12.30
N MET A 81 1.49 -2.81 12.79
CA MET A 81 1.14 -3.26 14.14
C MET A 81 2.25 -3.07 15.19
N GLY A 82 3.33 -2.36 14.84
CA GLY A 82 4.53 -2.24 15.65
C GLY A 82 4.28 -1.87 17.13
N LYS A 83 5.25 -2.21 17.99
CA LYS A 83 5.17 -2.12 19.47
C LYS A 83 4.90 -0.70 20.03
N ASN A 84 5.06 0.36 19.25
CA ASN A 84 4.93 1.74 19.71
C ASN A 84 3.61 2.36 19.28
N LYS A 85 2.97 3.05 20.24
CA LYS A 85 1.67 3.76 20.12
C LYS A 85 1.60 4.83 19.00
N GLU A 86 2.69 5.06 18.26
CA GLU A 86 2.82 6.09 17.23
C GLU A 86 1.91 5.85 16.01
N LEU A 87 1.62 4.59 15.67
CA LEU A 87 0.79 4.22 14.50
C LEU A 87 -0.69 4.05 14.81
N LYS A 88 -1.14 4.33 16.04
CA LYS A 88 -2.57 4.28 16.40
C LYS A 88 -3.42 5.15 15.47
N GLN A 89 -2.89 6.30 15.03
CA GLN A 89 -3.61 7.20 14.14
C GLN A 89 -3.78 6.61 12.74
N LEU A 90 -2.72 6.08 12.12
CA LEU A 90 -2.84 5.36 10.85
C LEU A 90 -3.83 4.20 10.95
N TYR A 91 -3.64 3.35 11.96
CA TYR A 91 -4.43 2.14 12.15
C TYR A 91 -5.91 2.46 12.38
N SER A 92 -6.22 3.54 13.09
CA SER A 92 -7.61 3.99 13.32
C SER A 92 -8.36 4.33 12.02
N ARG A 93 -7.63 4.62 10.94
CA ARG A 93 -8.18 4.98 9.62
C ARG A 93 -8.12 3.82 8.62
N ILE A 94 -7.60 2.66 9.01
CA ILE A 94 -7.69 1.46 8.20
C ILE A 94 -9.11 0.91 8.33
N CYS A 95 -9.90 1.04 7.27
CA CYS A 95 -11.29 0.58 7.25
C CYS A 95 -11.44 -0.94 7.14
N GLY A 96 -10.46 -1.63 6.55
CA GLY A 96 -10.52 -3.07 6.32
C GLY A 96 -9.13 -3.69 6.20
N LYS A 97 -9.00 -4.90 6.72
CA LYS A 97 -7.78 -5.71 6.63
C LYS A 97 -8.13 -7.04 5.97
N TRP A 98 -7.43 -7.36 4.90
CA TRP A 98 -7.58 -8.61 4.17
C TRP A 98 -6.25 -9.36 4.19
N MET A 99 -6.24 -10.52 4.85
CA MET A 99 -5.08 -11.42 4.83
C MET A 99 -5.34 -12.48 3.78
N MET A 100 -4.70 -12.35 2.63
CA MET A 100 -4.76 -13.38 1.60
C MET A 100 -4.01 -14.62 2.09
N ARG A 101 -4.59 -15.78 1.80
CA ARG A 101 -3.99 -17.08 2.05
C ARG A 101 -3.55 -17.63 0.71
N GLY A 102 -2.46 -18.38 0.71
CA GLY A 102 -2.10 -19.22 -0.42
C GLY A 102 -3.22 -20.20 -0.74
N LEU A 103 -3.35 -20.51 -2.02
CA LEU A 103 -4.41 -21.34 -2.58
C LEU A 103 -4.48 -22.71 -1.91
N SER A 104 -5.70 -23.20 -1.74
CA SER A 104 -5.97 -24.60 -1.40
C SER A 104 -5.59 -25.53 -2.56
N LYS A 105 -5.61 -26.84 -2.31
CA LYS A 105 -5.40 -27.83 -3.37
C LYS A 105 -6.52 -27.78 -4.38
N GLU A 106 -7.76 -27.64 -3.92
CA GLU A 106 -8.95 -27.57 -4.74
C GLU A 106 -8.92 -26.33 -5.64
N GLU A 107 -8.59 -25.16 -5.08
CA GLU A 107 -8.43 -23.92 -5.84
C GLU A 107 -7.26 -24.04 -6.84
N SER A 108 -6.13 -24.62 -6.41
CA SER A 108 -5.00 -24.85 -7.33
C SER A 108 -5.36 -25.78 -8.48
N ASP A 109 -6.12 -26.85 -8.22
CA ASP A 109 -6.54 -27.80 -9.26
C ASP A 109 -7.55 -27.14 -10.21
N GLU A 110 -8.39 -26.22 -9.74
CA GLU A 110 -9.33 -25.42 -10.55
C GLU A 110 -8.61 -24.41 -11.45
N PHE A 111 -7.67 -23.62 -10.89
CA PHE A 111 -6.99 -22.55 -11.63
C PHE A 111 -5.83 -23.04 -12.51
N PHE A 112 -5.08 -24.05 -12.06
CA PHE A 112 -3.86 -24.49 -12.73
C PHE A 112 -3.93 -25.93 -13.26
N GLY A 113 -4.99 -26.68 -12.93
CA GLY A 113 -5.13 -28.08 -13.30
C GLY A 113 -4.50 -29.05 -12.30
N LYS A 114 -4.85 -30.33 -12.43
CA LYS A 114 -4.49 -31.37 -11.47
C LYS A 114 -2.98 -31.57 -11.37
N GLY A 115 -2.49 -31.62 -10.13
CA GLY A 115 -1.12 -32.02 -9.83
C GLY A 115 -0.10 -30.88 -9.83
N TYR A 116 -0.53 -29.62 -10.01
CA TYR A 116 0.34 -28.45 -9.81
C TYR A 116 0.61 -28.17 -8.32
N PHE A 117 -0.37 -28.43 -7.45
CA PHE A 117 -0.24 -28.23 -6.00
C PHE A 117 0.93 -28.99 -5.37
N LYS A 118 1.36 -30.12 -5.94
CA LYS A 118 2.50 -30.90 -5.42
C LYS A 118 3.85 -30.18 -5.62
N PHE A 119 3.94 -29.30 -6.62
CA PHE A 119 5.16 -28.54 -6.91
C PHE A 119 5.30 -27.29 -6.03
N SER A 120 4.23 -26.88 -5.33
CA SER A 120 4.27 -25.79 -4.35
C SER A 120 4.66 -26.27 -2.94
N ASN A 121 5.11 -27.51 -2.78
CA ASN A 121 5.40 -28.15 -1.48
C ASN A 121 4.23 -28.03 -0.48
N GLY A 122 3.00 -28.06 -0.98
CA GLY A 122 1.79 -27.90 -0.17
C GLY A 122 1.59 -26.49 0.39
N ASN A 123 2.33 -25.49 -0.12
CA ASN A 123 2.30 -24.15 0.43
C ASN A 123 2.48 -23.05 -0.62
N PHE A 124 1.38 -22.67 -1.27
CA PHE A 124 1.28 -21.40 -2.00
C PHE A 124 1.44 -20.15 -1.10
N ARG A 125 1.63 -20.32 0.22
CA ARG A 125 1.87 -19.20 1.16
C ARG A 125 3.34 -18.83 1.30
N SER A 126 4.25 -19.70 0.87
CA SER A 126 5.65 -19.59 1.23
C SER A 126 6.47 -19.20 0.03
N SER A 127 6.73 -17.90 -0.13
CA SER A 127 8.05 -17.48 -0.58
C SER A 127 9.04 -17.85 0.53
N ALA A 128 9.26 -19.15 0.78
CA ALA A 128 10.44 -19.60 1.50
C ALA A 128 11.57 -19.47 0.49
N LYS A 129 12.30 -18.36 0.60
CA LYS A 129 13.71 -18.39 0.28
C LYS A 129 14.44 -19.06 1.44
#